data_AF-A0A849YYT5-F1
#
_entry.id   AF-A0A849YYT5-F1
#
_cell.length_a   1.000
_cell.length_b   1.000
_cell.length_c   1.000
_cell.angle_alpha   90.00
_cell.angle_beta   90.00
_cell.angle_gamma   90.00
#
_symmetry.space_group_name_H-M   'P 1'
#
loop_
_entity.id
_entity.type
_entity.pdbx_description
1 polymer ?
#
loop_
_entity_poly.entity_id
_entity_poly.type
_entity_poly.pdbx_seq_one_letter_code
_entity_poly.pdbx_strand_id
1 'polypeptide(L)'
;MKIASLLSALVALTFAGAIVLPGCNTGDKAEESKDKKSKKDDDDDDDKKDKKKKKDKKDDDAPAEKTAAKTAEPTGQPTAAKTADAAPAVSDKAPPTAPVTDPSQQTYPDVANKIADNCSTPFVIMTTAPNSVGADYPWTWTRQAMLANQQFKVVGGEPGAPGEVAFDLHQASDKHQNAWVLVGKCQDGGTCNKLAAMNKAIVAGSMSQPVCGKLPMDLSPSTRKKPVLRELGNPQNTLPDSKDVPGQCARLQACSVAMDPPTKAGKEKIGLDCQKSPSNFKTSCATKYPCAEVMKCLDGK
;
A
#
# COMPACT_ATOMS: atom_id res chain seq x y z
N MET A 1 49.39 -36.07 13.19
CA MET A 1 48.42 -35.71 12.15
C MET A 1 47.11 -35.32 12.82
N LYS A 2 46.63 -34.10 12.56
CA LYS A 2 45.41 -33.52 13.15
C LYS A 2 44.23 -33.84 12.24
N ILE A 3 43.11 -34.33 12.78
CA ILE A 3 41.81 -34.36 12.07
C ILE A 3 40.77 -33.73 12.99
N ALA A 4 40.28 -32.57 12.55
CA ALA A 4 39.20 -31.77 13.13
C ALA A 4 37.85 -32.48 12.89
N SER A 5 36.99 -32.63 13.89
CA SER A 5 35.93 -31.68 14.31
C SER A 5 34.99 -31.24 13.17
N LEU A 6 33.80 -31.85 13.13
CA LEU A 6 32.62 -31.35 12.41
C LEU A 6 31.39 -31.61 13.30
N LEU A 7 31.02 -30.59 14.09
CA LEU A 7 29.69 -30.47 14.67
C LEU A 7 28.76 -29.88 13.61
N SER A 8 27.74 -30.64 13.20
CA SER A 8 26.59 -30.10 12.47
C SER A 8 25.60 -29.52 13.47
N ALA A 9 25.48 -28.19 13.50
CA ALA A 9 24.40 -27.50 14.20
C ALA A 9 23.11 -27.55 13.35
N LEU A 10 22.14 -28.33 13.82
CA LEU A 10 20.76 -28.30 13.32
C LEU A 10 20.05 -27.10 13.97
N VAL A 11 19.71 -26.08 13.20
CA VAL A 11 18.81 -25.00 13.64
C VAL A 11 17.40 -25.39 13.24
N ALA A 12 16.60 -25.82 14.21
CA ALA A 12 15.18 -26.03 14.07
C ALA A 12 14.46 -24.67 14.13
N LEU A 13 13.90 -24.23 12.99
CA LEU A 13 12.96 -23.12 12.92
C LEU A 13 11.58 -23.62 13.39
N THR A 14 11.25 -23.34 14.65
CA THR A 14 9.90 -23.48 15.18
C THR A 14 9.00 -22.38 14.60
N PHE A 15 8.09 -22.74 13.71
CA PHE A 15 6.94 -21.91 13.34
C PHE A 15 5.84 -22.08 14.40
N ALA A 16 5.66 -21.07 15.25
CA ALA A 16 4.46 -20.93 16.08
C ALA A 16 3.97 -19.49 15.95
N GLY A 17 2.74 -19.33 15.45
CA GLY A 17 2.10 -18.03 15.35
C GLY A 17 1.08 -17.92 14.23
N ALA A 18 0.12 -18.85 14.16
CA ALA A 18 -1.12 -18.59 13.42
C ALA A 18 -1.88 -17.50 14.17
N ILE A 19 -1.81 -16.26 13.69
CA ILE A 19 -2.74 -15.21 14.13
C ILE A 19 -4.08 -15.51 13.48
N VAL A 20 -4.95 -16.16 14.24
CA VAL A 20 -6.37 -16.34 13.89
C VAL A 20 -7.02 -14.96 13.92
N LEU A 21 -7.40 -14.45 12.76
CA LEU A 21 -8.33 -13.33 12.66
C LEU A 21 -9.73 -13.84 13.04
N PRO A 22 -10.48 -13.17 13.93
CA PRO A 22 -11.85 -13.57 14.27
C PRO A 22 -12.77 -13.32 13.07
N GLY A 23 -13.11 -14.39 12.37
CA GLY A 23 -14.14 -14.44 11.33
C GLY A 23 -15.54 -14.61 11.93
N CYS A 24 -16.49 -13.97 11.27
CA CYS A 24 -17.89 -13.82 11.61
C CYS A 24 -18.64 -15.14 11.90
N ASN A 25 -19.51 -15.09 12.91
CA ASN A 25 -20.61 -16.02 13.11
C ASN A 25 -21.57 -15.98 11.91
N THR A 26 -21.72 -17.11 11.23
CA THR A 26 -22.97 -17.46 10.55
C THR A 26 -23.31 -18.88 10.94
N GLY A 27 -24.45 -18.99 11.62
CA GLY A 27 -24.92 -20.20 12.27
C GLY A 27 -25.28 -21.33 11.32
N ASP A 28 -25.31 -22.50 11.95
CA ASP A 28 -25.78 -23.78 11.45
C ASP A 28 -27.10 -23.70 10.69
N LYS A 29 -27.15 -24.42 9.56
CA LYS A 29 -28.26 -25.31 9.22
C LYS A 29 -27.78 -26.38 8.25
N ALA A 30 -27.75 -27.60 8.76
CA ALA A 30 -27.72 -28.82 7.98
C ALA A 30 -29.09 -29.02 7.29
N GLU A 31 -29.11 -29.32 6.01
CA GLU A 31 -30.14 -30.16 5.39
C GLU A 31 -29.57 -30.93 4.19
N GLU A 32 -29.59 -32.25 4.36
CA GLU A 32 -30.06 -33.30 3.47
C GLU A 32 -30.07 -33.11 1.93
N SER A 33 -29.39 -34.06 1.30
CA SER A 33 -29.43 -34.51 -0.09
C SER A 33 -30.84 -34.75 -0.67
N LYS A 34 -31.04 -34.36 -1.94
CA LYS A 34 -31.90 -35.11 -2.88
C LYS A 34 -31.58 -34.81 -4.35
N ASP A 35 -31.35 -35.88 -5.09
CA ASP A 35 -31.38 -35.99 -6.55
C ASP A 35 -32.56 -35.26 -7.19
N LYS A 36 -32.33 -34.62 -8.35
CA LYS A 36 -33.29 -34.67 -9.46
C LYS A 36 -32.67 -34.35 -10.82
N LYS A 37 -32.90 -35.31 -11.70
CA LYS A 37 -32.62 -35.40 -13.14
C LYS A 37 -33.84 -34.91 -13.94
N SER A 38 -33.62 -33.99 -14.89
CA SER A 38 -34.46 -33.71 -16.08
C SER A 38 -33.73 -32.62 -16.88
N LYS A 39 -33.17 -32.84 -18.08
CA LYS A 39 -33.80 -33.10 -19.38
C LYS A 39 -34.89 -32.07 -19.69
N LYS A 40 -34.63 -31.08 -20.54
CA LYS A 40 -35.12 -31.00 -21.93
C LYS A 40 -34.76 -29.64 -22.56
N ASP A 41 -34.57 -29.73 -23.87
CA ASP A 41 -34.35 -28.74 -24.92
C ASP A 41 -35.40 -27.61 -24.92
N ASP A 42 -35.03 -26.44 -25.44
CA ASP A 42 -35.91 -25.62 -26.29
C ASP A 42 -35.05 -24.70 -27.17
N ASP A 43 -35.33 -24.81 -28.47
CA ASP A 43 -34.82 -24.07 -29.63
C ASP A 43 -35.37 -22.62 -29.70
N ASP A 44 -34.97 -21.92 -30.76
CA ASP A 44 -35.65 -20.78 -31.41
C ASP A 44 -35.52 -19.39 -30.74
N ASP A 45 -35.42 -18.27 -31.45
CA ASP A 45 -35.10 -17.96 -32.84
C ASP A 45 -34.91 -16.42 -32.88
N ASP A 46 -34.23 -15.97 -33.92
CA ASP A 46 -34.39 -14.71 -34.66
C ASP A 46 -34.84 -13.36 -34.04
N ASP A 47 -34.20 -12.34 -34.64
CA ASP A 47 -34.82 -11.16 -35.27
C ASP A 47 -34.48 -9.73 -34.75
N LYS A 48 -33.72 -9.05 -35.62
CA LYS A 48 -34.03 -7.76 -36.27
C LYS A 48 -34.07 -6.43 -35.46
N LYS A 49 -33.10 -5.59 -35.88
CA LYS A 49 -33.29 -4.32 -36.63
C LYS A 49 -33.75 -3.02 -35.94
N ASP A 50 -33.01 -1.97 -36.34
CA ASP A 50 -33.50 -0.64 -36.79
C ASP A 50 -34.06 0.36 -35.75
N LYS A 51 -33.33 1.48 -35.49
CA LYS A 51 -33.61 2.83 -36.06
C LYS A 51 -33.02 4.01 -35.26
N LYS A 52 -32.06 4.67 -35.93
CA LYS A 52 -31.94 6.12 -36.23
C LYS A 52 -33.10 7.08 -35.84
N LYS A 53 -32.78 8.14 -35.09
CA LYS A 53 -33.18 9.59 -35.25
C LYS A 53 -32.55 10.38 -34.08
N LYS A 54 -31.58 11.30 -34.27
CA LYS A 54 -31.64 12.68 -34.81
C LYS A 54 -32.74 13.55 -34.16
N LYS A 55 -32.36 14.65 -33.50
CA LYS A 55 -32.64 16.05 -33.92
C LYS A 55 -32.60 17.07 -32.74
N ASP A 56 -31.74 18.09 -32.92
CA ASP A 56 -31.86 19.53 -32.55
C ASP A 56 -32.05 19.95 -31.09
N LYS A 57 -31.72 21.16 -30.62
CA LYS A 57 -30.92 22.35 -31.03
C LYS A 57 -31.19 23.39 -29.92
N LYS A 58 -30.26 24.34 -29.75
CA LYS A 58 -30.49 25.77 -29.49
C LYS A 58 -30.17 26.35 -28.08
N ASP A 59 -29.01 27.01 -28.06
CA ASP A 59 -28.67 28.42 -27.74
C ASP A 59 -29.04 29.13 -26.42
N ASP A 60 -28.14 30.10 -26.14
CA ASP A 60 -28.25 31.32 -25.32
C ASP A 60 -27.97 31.15 -23.81
N ASP A 61 -27.18 31.96 -23.11
CA ASP A 61 -26.55 33.25 -23.42
C ASP A 61 -25.43 33.54 -22.39
N ALA A 62 -24.41 34.29 -22.79
CA ALA A 62 -23.49 34.98 -21.87
C ALA A 62 -24.04 36.40 -21.59
N PRO A 63 -23.57 37.11 -20.56
CA PRO A 63 -22.54 38.08 -20.89
C PRO A 63 -21.48 38.29 -19.79
N ALA A 64 -20.36 38.82 -20.28
CA ALA A 64 -19.18 39.24 -19.55
C ALA A 64 -19.39 40.52 -18.72
N GLU A 65 -18.57 40.72 -17.69
CA GLU A 65 -18.00 42.05 -17.46
C GLU A 65 -16.62 42.03 -16.81
N LYS A 66 -15.80 42.98 -17.29
CA LYS A 66 -14.40 43.26 -16.98
C LYS A 66 -14.31 44.15 -15.74
N THR A 67 -13.22 44.06 -14.96
CA THR A 67 -12.47 45.26 -14.55
C THR A 67 -11.03 44.92 -14.14
N ALA A 68 -10.15 45.91 -14.31
CA ALA A 68 -8.71 45.82 -14.41
C ALA A 68 -7.95 46.43 -13.21
N ALA A 69 -6.66 46.06 -13.11
CA ALA A 69 -5.51 46.78 -12.50
C ALA A 69 -5.55 47.02 -10.97
N LYS A 70 -4.46 47.08 -10.20
CA LYS A 70 -3.14 47.69 -10.44
C LYS A 70 -2.16 47.32 -9.30
N THR A 71 -0.91 47.07 -9.68
CA THR A 71 0.41 47.32 -9.06
C THR A 71 0.54 47.78 -7.59
N ALA A 72 1.40 47.12 -6.80
CA ALA A 72 2.56 47.73 -6.10
C ALA A 72 3.40 46.71 -5.30
N GLU A 73 4.67 46.56 -5.65
CA GLU A 73 5.77 46.15 -4.76
C GLU A 73 5.99 47.22 -3.66
N PRO A 74 6.65 46.85 -2.54
CA PRO A 74 7.97 47.42 -2.37
C PRO A 74 9.05 46.47 -1.83
N THR A 75 10.23 46.80 -2.32
CA THR A 75 11.60 46.42 -2.00
C THR A 75 11.96 46.75 -0.54
N GLY A 76 12.76 45.92 0.13
CA GLY A 76 13.32 46.27 1.45
C GLY A 76 14.19 45.20 2.13
N GLN A 77 15.45 45.08 1.71
CA GLN A 77 16.61 44.57 2.48
C GLN A 77 17.84 45.35 1.94
N PRO A 78 18.92 45.69 2.69
CA PRO A 78 19.50 45.03 3.86
C PRO A 78 19.97 45.95 5.01
N THR A 79 20.27 45.36 6.17
CA THR A 79 21.23 45.93 7.13
C THR A 79 22.06 44.84 7.76
N ALA A 80 23.35 45.16 7.92
CA ALA A 80 24.45 44.24 8.12
C ALA A 80 24.72 43.87 9.58
N ALA A 81 25.34 42.69 9.73
CA ALA A 81 26.40 42.30 10.65
C ALA A 81 26.25 42.60 12.15
N LYS A 82 26.17 41.52 12.93
CA LYS A 82 26.95 41.42 14.17
C LYS A 82 27.47 39.99 14.34
N THR A 83 28.76 39.84 14.06
CA THR A 83 29.58 38.67 14.39
C THR A 83 29.74 38.62 15.91
N ALA A 84 29.34 37.51 16.53
CA ALA A 84 29.75 37.16 17.87
C ALA A 84 30.11 35.67 17.88
N ASP A 85 31.40 35.43 18.08
CA ASP A 85 32.03 34.16 18.40
C ASP A 85 31.33 33.50 19.59
N ALA A 86 30.80 32.31 19.38
CA ALA A 86 30.49 31.36 20.44
C ALA A 86 30.66 29.94 19.89
N ALA A 87 31.71 29.27 20.36
CA ALA A 87 32.02 27.88 20.06
C ALA A 87 30.83 26.95 20.38
N PRO A 88 30.49 25.98 19.51
CA PRO A 88 29.59 24.90 19.90
C PRO A 88 30.39 23.77 20.53
N ALA A 89 30.15 23.55 21.82
CA ALA A 89 30.34 22.26 22.45
C ALA A 89 29.59 21.20 21.64
N VAL A 90 30.29 20.13 21.28
CA VAL A 90 29.75 18.93 20.64
C VAL A 90 28.79 18.30 21.65
N SER A 91 27.50 18.52 21.45
CA SER A 91 26.44 17.85 22.21
C SER A 91 25.71 16.95 21.21
N ASP A 92 25.94 15.64 21.32
CA ASP A 92 25.34 14.56 20.54
C ASP A 92 23.83 14.39 20.82
N LYS A 93 23.06 15.48 20.73
CA LYS A 93 21.61 15.43 20.66
C LYS A 93 21.19 15.75 19.24
N ALA A 94 20.93 14.70 18.47
CA ALA A 94 20.24 14.81 17.20
C ALA A 94 19.01 15.73 17.35
N PRO A 95 18.84 16.73 16.46
CA PRO A 95 17.71 17.63 16.53
C PRO A 95 16.39 16.84 16.48
N PRO A 96 15.33 17.29 17.19
CA PRO A 96 14.03 16.64 17.12
C PRO A 96 13.59 16.62 15.67
N THR A 97 13.44 15.41 15.11
CA THR A 97 13.05 15.23 13.73
C THR A 97 11.63 15.76 13.58
N ALA A 98 11.49 16.90 12.90
CA ALA A 98 10.18 17.47 12.59
C ALA A 98 9.35 16.41 11.83
N PRO A 99 8.00 16.42 11.99
CA PRO A 99 7.12 15.59 11.18
C PRO A 99 7.42 15.80 9.70
N VAL A 100 7.39 14.73 8.92
CA VAL A 100 7.66 14.81 7.48
C VAL A 100 6.46 15.50 6.83
N THR A 101 6.68 16.70 6.29
CA THR A 101 5.62 17.48 5.64
C THR A 101 5.32 17.01 4.22
N ASP A 102 6.23 16.24 3.62
CA ASP A 102 6.09 15.65 2.30
C ASP A 102 6.30 14.12 2.36
N PRO A 103 5.24 13.30 2.21
CA PRO A 103 5.34 11.84 2.21
C PRO A 103 6.32 11.26 1.18
N SER A 104 6.73 12.02 0.15
CA SER A 104 7.75 11.60 -0.80
C SER A 104 9.16 11.51 -0.19
N GLN A 105 9.39 12.23 0.92
CA GLN A 105 10.66 12.26 1.65
C GLN A 105 10.69 11.28 2.83
N GLN A 106 9.61 10.52 3.02
CA GLN A 106 9.49 9.63 4.17
C GLN A 106 10.53 8.51 4.12
N THR A 107 11.26 8.34 5.22
CA THR A 107 12.19 7.24 5.42
C THR A 107 11.66 6.28 6.47
N TYR A 108 11.85 4.99 6.21
CA TYR A 108 11.34 3.91 7.04
C TYR A 108 12.49 3.21 7.76
N PRO A 109 12.24 2.61 8.93
CA PRO A 109 13.21 1.72 9.55
C PRO A 109 13.65 0.63 8.58
N ASP A 110 14.96 0.44 8.48
CA ASP A 110 15.54 -0.51 7.55
C ASP A 110 15.07 -1.95 7.79
N VAL A 111 14.95 -2.72 6.69
CA VAL A 111 14.75 -4.17 6.77
C VAL A 111 16.08 -4.88 7.01
N ALA A 112 16.04 -5.98 7.77
CA ALA A 112 17.24 -6.72 8.15
C ALA A 112 17.98 -7.34 6.95
N ASN A 113 17.23 -7.84 5.96
CA ASN A 113 17.78 -8.53 4.80
C ASN A 113 17.69 -7.62 3.57
N LYS A 114 18.58 -6.64 3.46
CA LYS A 114 18.65 -5.78 2.26
C LYS A 114 19.27 -6.52 1.08
N ILE A 115 18.88 -6.13 -0.13
CA ILE A 115 19.54 -6.56 -1.37
C ILE A 115 20.37 -5.41 -1.96
N ALA A 116 21.39 -5.73 -2.76
CA ALA A 116 22.23 -4.73 -3.41
C ALA A 116 21.48 -3.98 -4.52
N ASP A 117 21.79 -2.69 -4.71
CA ASP A 117 21.12 -1.82 -5.69
C ASP A 117 21.28 -2.32 -7.12
N ASN A 118 22.42 -2.95 -7.44
CA ASN A 118 22.73 -3.53 -8.75
C ASN A 118 22.14 -4.94 -8.97
N CYS A 119 21.16 -5.36 -8.16
CA CYS A 119 20.47 -6.62 -8.37
C CYS A 119 19.79 -6.66 -9.74
N SER A 120 20.07 -7.69 -10.54
CA SER A 120 19.52 -7.84 -11.89
C SER A 120 18.02 -8.12 -11.93
N THR A 121 17.47 -8.66 -10.85
CA THR A 121 16.05 -9.05 -10.78
C THR A 121 15.53 -8.84 -9.36
N PRO A 122 15.27 -7.58 -8.97
CA PRO A 122 14.87 -7.26 -7.61
C PRO A 122 13.35 -7.39 -7.44
N PHE A 123 12.97 -8.12 -6.39
CA PHE A 123 11.59 -8.34 -5.98
C PHE A 123 11.40 -8.01 -4.50
N VAL A 124 10.14 -7.83 -4.09
CA VAL A 124 9.72 -7.80 -2.69
C VAL A 124 8.55 -8.73 -2.53
N ILE A 125 8.65 -9.71 -1.62
CA ILE A 125 7.45 -10.38 -1.09
C ILE A 125 6.80 -9.37 -0.17
N MET A 126 5.64 -8.82 -0.54
CA MET A 126 4.96 -7.79 0.25
C MET A 126 4.24 -8.42 1.43
N THR A 127 3.36 -9.39 1.14
CA THR A 127 2.50 -10.05 2.12
C THR A 127 1.90 -11.31 1.51
N THR A 128 1.31 -12.14 2.36
CA THR A 128 0.66 -13.40 2.01
C THR A 128 -0.75 -13.45 2.56
N ALA A 129 -1.66 -14.10 1.84
CA ALA A 129 -3.02 -14.37 2.29
C ALA A 129 -3.36 -15.86 2.07
N PRO A 130 -4.21 -16.46 2.93
CA PRO A 130 -4.57 -17.85 2.77
C PRO A 130 -5.33 -18.09 1.45
N ASN A 131 -5.29 -19.32 0.91
CA ASN A 131 -5.96 -19.62 -0.35
C ASN A 131 -7.48 -19.30 -0.32
N SER A 132 -8.11 -19.39 0.86
CA SER A 132 -9.54 -19.16 1.08
C SER A 132 -10.03 -17.76 0.71
N VAL A 133 -9.16 -16.75 0.66
CA VAL A 133 -9.58 -15.39 0.27
C VAL A 133 -9.65 -15.19 -1.25
N GLY A 134 -9.08 -16.11 -2.03
CA GLY A 134 -9.07 -16.02 -3.49
C GLY A 134 -8.11 -14.96 -4.06
N ALA A 135 -8.03 -14.93 -5.40
CA ALA A 135 -7.14 -14.04 -6.14
C ALA A 135 -7.58 -12.56 -6.09
N ASP A 136 -8.88 -12.33 -5.85
CA ASP A 136 -9.50 -11.00 -5.82
C ASP A 136 -9.45 -10.36 -4.43
N TYR A 137 -8.62 -10.90 -3.52
CA TYR A 137 -8.40 -10.30 -2.21
C TYR A 137 -7.97 -8.83 -2.37
N PRO A 138 -8.60 -7.87 -1.66
CA PRO A 138 -8.44 -6.45 -1.96
C PRO A 138 -7.09 -5.86 -1.54
N TRP A 139 -6.28 -6.59 -0.76
CA TRP A 139 -4.98 -6.12 -0.24
C TRP A 139 -5.05 -4.73 0.39
N THR A 140 -6.14 -4.44 1.10
CA THR A 140 -6.53 -3.10 1.54
C THR A 140 -5.40 -2.35 2.24
N TRP A 141 -4.68 -3.00 3.15
CA TRP A 141 -3.54 -2.42 3.86
C TRP A 141 -2.41 -2.00 2.93
N THR A 142 -1.98 -2.87 2.03
CA THR A 142 -0.94 -2.56 1.04
C THR A 142 -1.41 -1.46 0.10
N ARG A 143 -2.67 -1.48 -0.33
CA ARG A 143 -3.27 -0.44 -1.16
C ARG A 143 -3.17 0.93 -0.48
N GLN A 144 -3.59 1.04 0.77
CA GLN A 144 -3.53 2.30 1.52
C GLN A 144 -2.09 2.73 1.83
N ALA A 145 -1.18 1.78 2.05
CA ALA A 145 0.25 2.02 2.23
C ALA A 145 0.86 2.67 0.98
N MET A 146 0.56 2.15 -0.20
CA MET A 146 1.01 2.74 -1.48
C MET A 146 0.41 4.12 -1.71
N LEU A 147 -0.89 4.31 -1.43
CA LEU A 147 -1.53 5.62 -1.57
C LEU A 147 -0.96 6.67 -0.62
N ALA A 148 -0.48 6.28 0.57
CA ALA A 148 0.15 7.19 1.52
C ALA A 148 1.58 7.58 1.10
N ASN A 149 2.22 6.78 0.25
CA ASN A 149 3.63 6.89 -0.08
C ASN A 149 3.87 7.26 -1.54
N GLN A 150 3.91 8.56 -1.79
CA GLN A 150 4.12 9.10 -3.14
C GLN A 150 5.55 8.93 -3.68
N GLN A 151 6.47 8.40 -2.88
CA GLN A 151 7.83 8.05 -3.32
C GLN A 151 7.84 6.88 -4.32
N PHE A 152 6.75 6.12 -4.43
CA PHE A 152 6.62 5.00 -5.36
C PHE A 152 5.59 5.31 -6.44
N LYS A 153 5.98 5.11 -7.69
CA LYS A 153 5.08 5.18 -8.84
C LYS A 153 4.68 3.76 -9.26
N VAL A 154 3.40 3.43 -9.09
CA VAL A 154 2.89 2.12 -9.50
C VAL A 154 2.68 2.08 -11.01
N VAL A 155 3.30 1.12 -11.68
CA VAL A 155 3.21 0.92 -13.13
C VAL A 155 2.55 -0.42 -13.47
N GLY A 156 1.89 -0.49 -14.62
CA GLY A 156 1.21 -1.73 -15.07
C GLY A 156 2.16 -2.77 -15.68
N GLY A 157 3.32 -2.33 -16.17
CA GLY A 157 4.34 -3.13 -16.86
C GLY A 157 5.55 -3.44 -16.00
N GLU A 158 6.70 -3.68 -16.64
CA GLU A 158 7.98 -3.79 -15.93
C GLU A 158 8.43 -2.38 -15.49
N PRO A 159 8.90 -2.19 -14.24
CA PRO A 159 9.50 -0.93 -13.81
C PRO A 159 10.65 -0.53 -14.73
N GLY A 160 10.70 0.74 -15.16
CA GLY A 160 11.76 1.24 -16.04
C GLY A 160 12.74 2.20 -15.37
N ALA A 161 12.39 2.71 -14.19
CA ALA A 161 13.19 3.70 -13.47
C ALA A 161 13.16 3.46 -11.94
N PRO A 162 14.18 3.94 -11.20
CA PRO A 162 14.13 3.95 -9.74
C PRO A 162 12.86 4.63 -9.21
N GLY A 163 12.28 4.05 -8.16
CA GLY A 163 10.98 4.48 -7.61
C GLY A 163 9.75 3.98 -8.35
N GLU A 164 9.89 3.37 -9.55
CA GLU A 164 8.78 2.65 -10.19
C GLU A 164 8.64 1.24 -9.60
N VAL A 165 7.39 0.83 -9.36
CA VAL A 165 7.06 -0.49 -8.82
C VAL A 165 5.89 -1.10 -9.58
N ALA A 166 5.93 -2.41 -9.80
CA ALA A 166 4.82 -3.16 -10.37
C ALA A 166 4.41 -4.27 -9.42
N PHE A 167 3.12 -4.61 -9.38
CA PHE A 167 2.64 -5.69 -8.54
C PHE A 167 2.13 -6.86 -9.37
N ASP A 168 2.49 -8.05 -8.92
CA ASP A 168 1.98 -9.31 -9.44
C ASP A 168 1.51 -10.16 -8.25
N LEU A 169 0.48 -10.95 -8.49
CA LEU A 169 -0.05 -11.91 -7.54
C LEU A 169 0.36 -13.31 -7.99
N HIS A 170 0.89 -14.10 -7.07
CA HIS A 170 1.28 -15.48 -7.30
C HIS A 170 0.56 -16.41 -6.34
N GLN A 171 0.36 -17.66 -6.73
CA GLN A 171 -0.02 -18.72 -5.81
C GLN A 171 1.24 -19.50 -5.45
N ALA A 172 1.48 -19.67 -4.15
CA ALA A 172 2.54 -20.53 -3.65
C ALA A 172 2.20 -22.01 -3.87
N SER A 173 3.19 -22.88 -3.73
CA SER A 173 2.98 -24.32 -3.85
C SER A 173 2.09 -24.88 -2.73
N ASP A 174 1.72 -26.15 -2.87
CA ASP A 174 1.02 -26.95 -1.86
C ASP A 174 1.74 -26.97 -0.50
N LYS A 175 3.07 -26.97 -0.49
CA LYS A 175 3.90 -26.83 0.73
C LYS A 175 3.58 -25.57 1.53
N HIS A 176 3.11 -24.54 0.85
CA HIS A 176 2.69 -23.26 1.42
C HIS A 176 1.17 -23.10 1.39
N GLN A 177 0.43 -24.22 1.40
CA GLN A 177 -1.03 -24.27 1.44
C GLN A 177 -1.70 -23.48 0.30
N ASN A 178 -1.03 -23.39 -0.86
CA ASN A 178 -1.50 -22.62 -1.99
C ASN A 178 -1.85 -21.15 -1.64
N ALA A 179 -1.11 -20.56 -0.69
CA ALA A 179 -1.33 -19.18 -0.27
C ALA A 179 -1.12 -18.19 -1.43
N TRP A 180 -1.92 -17.13 -1.43
CA TRP A 180 -1.76 -16.01 -2.33
C TRP A 180 -0.63 -15.10 -1.84
N VAL A 181 0.32 -14.79 -2.72
CA VAL A 181 1.51 -14.00 -2.41
C VAL A 181 1.52 -12.76 -3.28
N LEU A 182 1.47 -11.59 -2.65
CA LEU A 182 1.62 -10.32 -3.33
C LEU A 182 3.11 -9.99 -3.48
N VAL A 183 3.56 -9.86 -4.72
CA VAL A 183 4.95 -9.58 -5.06
C VAL A 183 5.06 -8.20 -5.71
N GLY A 184 5.92 -7.36 -5.15
CA GLY A 184 6.37 -6.12 -5.79
C GLY A 184 7.61 -6.40 -6.64
N LYS A 185 7.65 -5.85 -7.85
CA LYS A 185 8.81 -5.78 -8.73
C LYS A 185 9.37 -4.37 -8.71
N CYS A 186 10.68 -4.24 -8.74
CA CYS A 186 11.37 -2.96 -8.81
C CYS A 186 12.38 -2.97 -9.95
N GLN A 187 12.87 -1.79 -10.33
CA GLN A 187 13.99 -1.66 -11.26
C GLN A 187 15.33 -1.97 -10.58
N ASP A 188 15.47 -1.62 -9.29
CA ASP A 188 16.72 -1.70 -8.55
C ASP A 188 16.50 -2.19 -7.10
N GLY A 189 17.58 -2.64 -6.47
CA GLY A 189 17.53 -3.15 -5.10
C GLY A 189 17.16 -2.10 -4.05
N GLY A 190 17.56 -0.84 -4.25
CA GLY A 190 17.28 0.26 -3.33
C GLY A 190 15.79 0.58 -3.26
N THR A 191 15.11 0.63 -4.41
CA THR A 191 13.66 0.77 -4.50
C THR A 191 12.94 -0.38 -3.77
N CYS A 192 13.38 -1.63 -3.97
CA CYS A 192 12.82 -2.80 -3.30
C CYS A 192 13.05 -2.80 -1.78
N ASN A 193 14.24 -2.39 -1.33
CA ASN A 193 14.53 -2.23 0.10
C ASN A 193 13.60 -1.20 0.76
N LYS A 194 13.39 -0.04 0.11
CA LYS A 194 12.48 1.00 0.58
C LYS A 194 11.03 0.53 0.59
N LEU A 195 10.59 -0.15 -0.48
CA LEU A 195 9.24 -0.70 -0.58
C LEU A 195 8.94 -1.71 0.54
N ALA A 196 9.89 -2.61 0.81
CA ALA A 196 9.79 -3.58 1.90
C ALA A 196 9.74 -2.91 3.28
N ALA A 197 10.59 -1.91 3.51
CA ALA A 197 10.63 -1.15 4.76
C ALA A 197 9.32 -0.40 5.01
N MET A 198 8.81 0.29 3.99
CA MET A 198 7.52 0.99 4.03
C MET A 198 6.38 0.03 4.38
N ASN A 199 6.27 -1.08 3.64
CA ASN A 199 5.15 -2.01 3.85
C ASN A 199 5.23 -2.68 5.22
N LYS A 200 6.42 -2.99 5.72
CA LYS A 200 6.62 -3.52 7.08
C LYS A 200 6.26 -2.52 8.17
N ALA A 201 6.52 -1.23 7.96
CA ALA A 201 6.17 -0.18 8.92
C ALA A 201 4.66 0.08 8.98
N ILE A 202 3.95 0.00 7.85
CA ILE A 202 2.51 0.29 7.77
C ILE A 202 1.65 -0.93 8.05
N VAL A 203 1.98 -2.08 7.45
CA VAL A 203 1.17 -3.29 7.50
C VAL A 203 1.64 -4.16 8.67
N ALA A 204 0.94 -4.04 9.79
CA ALA A 204 1.26 -4.78 11.01
C ALA A 204 1.32 -6.30 10.75
N GLY A 205 2.42 -6.94 11.19
CA GLY A 205 2.64 -8.37 10.98
C GLY A 205 3.13 -8.74 9.58
N SER A 206 3.32 -7.77 8.68
CA SER A 206 3.92 -8.03 7.38
C SER A 206 5.35 -8.53 7.53
N MET A 207 5.63 -9.64 6.85
CA MET A 207 6.97 -10.21 6.69
C MET A 207 7.58 -9.74 5.37
N SER A 208 7.44 -8.45 5.04
CA SER A 208 8.00 -7.91 3.80
C SER A 208 9.50 -8.14 3.71
N GLN A 209 9.94 -8.76 2.61
CA GLN A 209 11.32 -9.13 2.38
C GLN A 209 11.72 -8.86 0.93
N PRO A 210 12.76 -8.05 0.70
CA PRO A 210 13.32 -7.91 -0.63
C PRO A 210 14.12 -9.17 -0.98
N VAL A 211 14.11 -9.54 -2.26
CA VAL A 211 14.74 -10.74 -2.80
C VAL A 211 15.44 -10.37 -4.10
N CYS A 212 16.66 -10.87 -4.29
CA CYS A 212 17.39 -10.72 -5.54
C CYS A 212 17.41 -12.05 -6.30
N GLY A 213 16.95 -12.05 -7.55
CA GLY A 213 16.97 -13.22 -8.42
C GLY A 213 15.70 -14.06 -8.30
N LYS A 214 15.84 -15.37 -8.09
CA LYS A 214 14.70 -16.30 -8.10
C LYS A 214 13.78 -16.03 -6.90
N LEU A 215 12.48 -15.92 -7.16
CA LEU A 215 11.48 -15.77 -6.11
C LEU A 215 11.50 -16.98 -5.14
N PRO A 216 11.41 -16.76 -3.82
CA PRO A 216 11.28 -17.84 -2.83
C PRO A 216 9.87 -18.46 -2.90
N MET A 217 9.64 -19.57 -2.18
CA MET A 217 8.32 -20.20 -1.98
C MET A 217 7.69 -20.94 -3.18
N ASP A 218 8.52 -21.45 -4.10
CA ASP A 218 8.06 -22.21 -5.28
C ASP A 218 6.93 -21.48 -6.05
N LEU A 219 7.03 -20.14 -6.14
CA LEU A 219 6.02 -19.32 -6.82
C LEU A 219 6.06 -19.58 -8.33
N SER A 220 4.99 -20.18 -8.85
CA SER A 220 4.93 -20.52 -10.27
C SER A 220 4.59 -19.29 -11.12
N PRO A 221 5.34 -19.02 -12.22
CA PRO A 221 4.95 -18.02 -13.21
C PRO A 221 3.57 -18.29 -13.84
N SER A 222 3.12 -19.55 -13.90
CA SER A 222 1.80 -19.91 -14.45
C SER A 222 0.62 -19.41 -13.61
N THR A 223 0.87 -19.09 -12.33
CA THR A 223 -0.15 -18.58 -11.40
C THR A 223 -0.17 -17.06 -11.33
N ARG A 224 0.67 -16.39 -12.13
CA ARG A 224 0.80 -14.93 -12.15
C ARG A 224 -0.50 -14.29 -12.58
N LYS A 225 -1.08 -13.51 -11.68
CA LYS A 225 -2.26 -12.66 -11.93
C LYS A 225 -1.92 -11.20 -11.65
N LYS A 226 -2.69 -10.29 -12.24
CA LYS A 226 -2.62 -8.87 -11.85
C LYS A 226 -3.49 -8.68 -10.60
N PRO A 227 -2.93 -8.15 -9.50
CA PRO A 227 -3.74 -7.90 -8.30
C PRO A 227 -4.69 -6.74 -8.53
N VAL A 228 -5.71 -6.64 -7.68
CA VAL A 228 -6.64 -5.50 -7.59
C VAL A 228 -5.95 -4.29 -6.92
N LEU A 229 -4.76 -3.95 -7.41
CA LEU A 229 -3.98 -2.77 -7.05
C LEU A 229 -3.79 -1.83 -8.25
N ARG A 230 -4.27 -2.22 -9.43
CA ARG A 230 -4.06 -1.50 -10.70
C ARG A 230 -4.65 -0.08 -10.70
N GLU A 231 -5.61 0.18 -9.81
CA GLU A 231 -6.20 1.50 -9.61
C GLU A 231 -5.28 2.49 -8.89
N LEU A 232 -4.14 2.05 -8.32
CA LEU A 232 -3.16 2.91 -7.64
C LEU A 232 -2.56 4.01 -8.53
N GLY A 233 -2.72 3.94 -9.86
CA GLY A 233 -2.36 5.03 -10.77
C GLY A 233 -3.27 6.26 -10.65
N ASN A 234 -4.45 6.14 -10.02
CA ASN A 234 -5.34 7.25 -9.72
C ASN A 234 -5.66 7.29 -8.22
N PRO A 235 -5.07 8.25 -7.47
CA PRO A 235 -5.26 8.39 -6.03
C PRO A 235 -6.73 8.43 -5.59
N GLN A 236 -7.61 9.06 -6.38
CA GLN A 236 -9.02 9.22 -6.03
C GLN A 236 -9.80 7.91 -6.06
N ASN A 237 -9.43 6.98 -6.95
CA ASN A 237 -10.07 5.68 -7.03
C ASN A 237 -9.60 4.73 -5.92
N THR A 238 -8.61 5.14 -5.11
CA THR A 238 -7.99 4.29 -4.10
C THR A 238 -8.28 4.69 -2.66
N LEU A 239 -9.05 5.77 -2.47
CA LEU A 239 -9.56 6.14 -1.17
C LEU A 239 -10.59 5.11 -0.69
N PRO A 240 -10.63 4.80 0.62
CA PRO A 240 -11.61 3.89 1.16
C PRO A 240 -13.00 4.53 1.13
N ASP A 241 -14.01 3.72 0.80
CA ASP A 241 -15.41 4.14 0.87
C ASP A 241 -15.83 4.45 2.31
N SER A 242 -16.91 5.23 2.47
CA SER A 242 -17.48 5.54 3.79
C SER A 242 -17.93 4.30 4.58
N LYS A 243 -18.21 3.20 3.87
CA LYS A 243 -18.63 1.91 4.45
C LYS A 243 -17.47 0.92 4.63
N ASP A 244 -16.29 1.18 4.04
CA ASP A 244 -15.11 0.32 4.15
C ASP A 244 -14.32 0.66 5.42
N VAL A 245 -14.84 0.23 6.57
CA VAL A 245 -14.17 0.44 7.87
C VAL A 245 -12.75 -0.14 7.88
N PRO A 246 -12.48 -1.37 7.38
CA PRO A 246 -11.11 -1.87 7.27
C PRO A 246 -10.18 -0.95 6.47
N GLY A 247 -10.64 -0.43 5.33
CA GLY A 247 -9.88 0.51 4.51
C GLY A 247 -9.67 1.87 5.16
N GLN A 248 -10.67 2.38 5.88
CA GLN A 248 -10.52 3.62 6.65
C GLN A 248 -9.45 3.47 7.72
N CYS A 249 -9.51 2.41 8.54
CA CYS A 249 -8.51 2.15 9.56
C CYS A 249 -7.11 1.93 8.98
N ALA A 250 -7.01 1.20 7.86
CA ALA A 250 -5.74 1.01 7.15
C ALA A 250 -5.16 2.33 6.64
N ARG A 251 -6.01 3.24 6.16
CA ARG A 251 -5.61 4.57 5.68
C ARG A 251 -5.16 5.48 6.82
N LEU A 252 -5.84 5.45 7.97
CA LEU A 252 -5.40 6.18 9.16
C LEU A 252 -4.00 5.71 9.60
N GLN A 253 -3.75 4.40 9.65
CA GLN A 253 -2.41 3.87 9.91
C GLN A 253 -1.41 4.34 8.88
N ALA A 254 -1.71 4.16 7.59
CA ALA A 254 -0.79 4.47 6.52
C ALA A 254 -0.38 5.95 6.54
N CYS A 255 -1.33 6.86 6.76
CA CYS A 255 -1.04 8.29 6.85
C CYS A 255 -0.31 8.69 8.13
N SER A 256 -0.68 8.13 9.29
CA SER A 256 0.05 8.37 10.54
C SER A 256 1.52 7.96 10.39
N VAL A 257 1.77 6.76 9.90
CA VAL A 257 3.13 6.23 9.69
C VAL A 257 3.90 6.98 8.60
N ALA A 258 3.23 7.45 7.54
CA ALA A 258 3.87 8.20 6.47
C ALA A 258 4.23 9.65 6.84
N MET A 259 3.53 10.23 7.83
CA MET A 259 3.76 11.61 8.31
C MET A 259 4.61 11.64 9.58
N ASP A 260 4.71 10.51 10.30
CA ASP A 260 5.57 10.37 11.48
C ASP A 260 7.05 10.55 11.12
N PRO A 261 7.85 11.14 12.02
CA PRO A 261 9.29 11.08 11.85
C PRO A 261 9.78 9.62 11.84
N PRO A 262 10.90 9.30 11.18
CA PRO A 262 11.40 7.92 11.03
C PRO A 262 11.58 7.18 12.36
N THR A 263 11.87 7.90 13.45
CA THR A 263 12.02 7.33 14.79
C THR A 263 10.70 6.85 15.42
N LYS A 264 9.55 7.25 14.86
CA LYS A 264 8.20 6.90 15.33
C LYS A 264 7.41 6.05 14.32
N ALA A 265 7.73 6.14 13.04
CA ALA A 265 7.09 5.40 11.97
C ALA A 265 6.92 3.91 12.30
N GLY A 266 5.67 3.42 12.29
CA GLY A 266 5.30 2.03 12.51
C GLY A 266 5.30 1.55 13.97
N LYS A 267 5.56 2.44 14.95
CA LYS A 267 5.47 2.10 16.38
C LYS A 267 4.03 2.15 16.89
N GLU A 268 3.26 3.12 16.42
CA GLU A 268 1.84 3.23 16.74
C GLU A 268 1.02 2.28 15.84
N LYS A 269 -0.01 1.67 16.43
CA LYS A 269 -0.87 0.68 15.76
C LYS A 269 -2.32 1.18 15.66
N ILE A 270 -2.47 2.47 15.35
CA ILE A 270 -3.76 3.15 15.26
C ILE A 270 -4.76 2.39 14.37
N GLY A 271 -4.30 1.80 13.26
CA GLY A 271 -5.19 1.07 12.36
C GLY A 271 -5.74 -0.22 12.98
N LEU A 272 -4.95 -0.96 13.76
CA LEU A 272 -5.43 -2.18 14.42
C LEU A 272 -6.38 -1.83 15.59
N ASP A 273 -6.07 -0.78 16.33
CA ASP A 273 -6.94 -0.34 17.42
C ASP A 273 -8.25 0.25 16.86
N CYS A 274 -8.18 0.95 15.71
CA CYS A 274 -9.33 1.35 14.93
C CYS A 274 -10.20 0.17 14.50
N GLN A 275 -9.60 -0.92 14.00
CA GLN A 275 -10.38 -2.11 13.62
C GLN A 275 -11.10 -2.77 14.79
N LYS A 276 -10.51 -2.75 16.00
CA LYS A 276 -11.14 -3.30 17.20
C LYS A 276 -12.26 -2.42 17.74
N SER A 277 -12.18 -1.10 17.58
CA SER A 277 -13.18 -0.17 18.10
C SER A 277 -13.34 1.07 17.19
N PRO A 278 -13.94 0.91 16.00
CA PRO A 278 -13.96 1.98 14.98
C PRO A 278 -14.63 3.27 15.46
N SER A 279 -15.63 3.16 16.33
CA SER A 279 -16.36 4.29 16.90
C SER A 279 -15.49 5.24 17.73
N ASN A 280 -14.33 4.79 18.21
CA ASN A 280 -13.39 5.62 18.98
C ASN A 280 -12.46 6.44 18.09
N PHE A 281 -12.55 6.28 16.77
CA PHE A 281 -11.68 6.95 15.80
C PHE A 281 -12.50 7.79 14.83
N LYS A 282 -11.93 8.90 14.37
CA LYS A 282 -12.53 9.75 13.32
C LYS A 282 -12.32 9.11 11.94
N THR A 283 -12.95 7.96 11.69
CA THR A 283 -12.70 7.18 10.45
C THR A 283 -13.09 7.93 9.18
N SER A 284 -13.99 8.91 9.25
CA SER A 284 -14.32 9.81 8.14
C SER A 284 -13.11 10.61 7.63
N CYS A 285 -12.12 10.88 8.47
CA CYS A 285 -10.87 11.54 8.05
C CYS A 285 -10.09 10.72 7.01
N ALA A 286 -10.26 9.39 6.98
CA ALA A 286 -9.57 8.52 6.03
C ALA A 286 -9.94 8.76 4.56
N THR A 287 -11.08 9.40 4.31
CA THR A 287 -11.55 9.76 2.95
C THR A 287 -10.83 10.99 2.38
N LYS A 288 -9.98 11.66 3.18
CA LYS A 288 -9.25 12.85 2.75
C LYS A 288 -7.99 12.48 1.96
N TYR A 289 -7.63 13.37 1.05
CA TYR A 289 -6.40 13.30 0.27
C TYR A 289 -5.77 14.70 0.19
N PRO A 290 -4.45 14.85 0.38
CA PRO A 290 -3.44 13.83 0.71
C PRO A 290 -3.40 13.45 2.21
N CYS A 291 -2.40 12.67 2.65
CA CYS A 291 -2.25 12.30 4.07
C CYS A 291 -2.13 13.49 5.03
N ALA A 292 -1.61 14.64 4.57
CA ALA A 292 -1.61 15.87 5.37
C ALA A 292 -3.03 16.29 5.79
N GLU A 293 -4.03 16.16 4.90
CA GLU A 293 -5.43 16.46 5.21
C GLU A 293 -6.05 15.42 6.15
N VAL A 294 -5.62 14.16 6.06
CA VAL A 294 -6.00 13.12 7.02
C VAL A 294 -5.50 13.48 8.42
N MET A 295 -4.22 13.84 8.55
CA MET A 295 -3.63 14.20 9.84
C MET A 295 -4.25 15.47 10.42
N LYS A 296 -4.48 16.50 9.60
CA LYS A 296 -5.17 17.72 10.01
C LYS A 296 -6.57 17.43 10.57
N CYS A 297 -7.33 16.57 9.90
CA CYS A 297 -8.65 16.14 10.34
C CYS A 297 -8.62 15.36 11.68
N LEU A 298 -7.62 14.49 11.87
CA LEU A 298 -7.43 13.76 13.12
C LEU A 298 -7.14 14.72 14.29
N ASP A 299 -6.25 15.68 14.08
CA ASP A 299 -5.84 16.70 15.07
C ASP A 299 -6.97 17.70 15.41
N GLY A 300 -8.03 17.76 14.60
CA GLY A 300 -9.16 18.67 14.80
C GLY A 300 -8.81 20.14 14.55
N LYS A 301 -7.84 20.40 13.66
CA LYS A 301 -7.40 21.74 13.25
C LYS A 301 -7.84 22.10 11.83
#